data_AF-A0A0D3ILQ2-F1
#
_entry.id   AF-A0A0D3ILQ2-F1
#
_cell.length_a   1.000
_cell.length_b   1.000
_cell.length_c   1.000
_cell.angle_alpha   90.00
_cell.angle_beta   90.00
_cell.angle_gamma   90.00
#
_symmetry.space_group_name_H-M   'P 1'
#
loop_
_entity.id
_entity.type
_entity.pdbx_description
1 polymer ?
#
loop_
_entity_poly.entity_id
_entity_poly.type
_entity_poly.pdbx_seq_one_letter_code
_entity_poly.pdbx_strand_id
1 'polypeptide(L)'
;MRLSRLLWTLPLAPPPLRLRSPCMAGNKYGRKDYWDDLYRGSGSDGLPAEAFSWYCGWSELEPFWSELVASGTPRVLVPGMGNDRSLVELYDAGWRDVTAFDYSEDAVTRARALVGRRDVRLLCADATALPFADASFDAVLDKGTLDAVGIAGDTRLQEAVAELTRTTAAGGVVVTVSRALEPSSLLSAFTGQDWKVERDGGLHVAEGGEVSTDLAAGLFAWRRLPEGPRRESLRAPLPALCSLDDATAVAAQHACTSFASWLVPGRVLVGRYPGSCPSRPCTAAEQRERAELPPQEEAAAWPPGGVAGQSGNAVAPQTARFQPYRADAPEGAQFLHFPIPDRGVADSPEALDGLVSELSRRALDGQVLYIHCWGGRGRTGMVAACLLGSLYRYVGAEEALQRVQRCLSLREAGCRSPETEAQVEAVREWFKRKRP
;
A
#
# COMPACT_ATOMS: atom_id res chain seq x y z
N MET A 1 -24.22 -46.88 -11.82
CA MET A 1 -22.78 -47.21 -11.67
C MET A 1 -22.18 -47.17 -13.08
N ARG A 2 -21.67 -46.06 -13.64
CA ARG A 2 -20.55 -45.15 -13.29
C ARG A 2 -19.20 -45.85 -13.08
N LEU A 3 -18.20 -45.34 -13.83
CA LEU A 3 -16.79 -45.72 -14.07
C LEU A 3 -16.61 -46.37 -15.45
N SER A 4 -15.71 -45.96 -16.35
CA SER A 4 -14.64 -44.96 -16.29
C SER A 4 -14.05 -44.87 -17.71
N ARG A 5 -14.02 -43.68 -18.32
CA ARG A 5 -13.14 -43.36 -19.46
C ARG A 5 -12.63 -41.95 -19.27
N LEU A 6 -11.42 -41.85 -18.70
CA LEU A 6 -10.59 -40.66 -18.76
C LEU A 6 -10.11 -40.50 -20.22
N LEU A 7 -10.57 -39.45 -20.87
CA LEU A 7 -9.95 -38.88 -22.07
C LEU A 7 -9.47 -37.48 -21.66
N TRP A 8 -8.18 -37.38 -21.35
CA TRP A 8 -7.49 -36.10 -21.23
C TRP A 8 -7.27 -35.58 -22.64
N THR A 9 -8.11 -34.65 -23.10
CA THR A 9 -7.75 -33.75 -24.18
C THR A 9 -7.09 -32.54 -23.55
N LEU A 10 -5.77 -32.41 -23.73
CA LEU A 10 -5.02 -31.19 -23.44
C LEU A 10 -5.65 -30.02 -24.21
N PRO A 11 -6.17 -28.96 -23.57
CA PRO A 11 -6.23 -27.67 -24.22
C PRO A 11 -4.81 -27.15 -24.30
N LEU A 12 -4.41 -26.74 -25.52
CA LEU A 12 -3.19 -25.99 -25.79
C LEU A 12 -2.96 -24.96 -24.68
N ALA A 13 -1.85 -25.09 -23.96
CA ALA A 13 -1.47 -24.14 -22.93
C ALA A 13 -1.47 -22.73 -23.56
N PRO A 14 -2.16 -21.74 -22.95
CA PRO A 14 -1.96 -20.37 -23.36
C PRO A 14 -0.46 -20.04 -23.22
N PRO A 15 0.11 -19.23 -24.13
CA PRO A 15 1.52 -18.89 -24.07
C PRO A 15 1.84 -18.30 -22.68
N PRO A 16 3.06 -18.51 -22.15
CA PRO A 16 3.43 -17.99 -20.84
C PRO A 16 3.14 -16.49 -20.79
N LEU A 17 2.42 -16.09 -19.74
CA LEU A 17 2.17 -14.70 -19.38
C LEU A 17 3.51 -13.97 -19.31
N ARG A 18 3.86 -13.29 -20.40
CA ARG A 18 4.87 -12.24 -20.35
C ARG A 18 4.20 -11.08 -19.64
N LEU A 19 4.47 -10.93 -18.34
CA LEU A 19 4.36 -9.64 -17.66
C LEU A 19 5.31 -8.69 -18.39
N ARG A 20 4.81 -8.04 -19.44
CA ARG A 20 5.44 -6.86 -19.99
C ARG A 20 5.11 -5.74 -19.01
N SER A 21 6.02 -5.45 -18.08
CA SER A 21 6.12 -4.10 -17.57
C SER A 21 6.68 -3.22 -18.68
N PRO A 22 5.94 -2.21 -19.12
CA PRO A 22 6.53 -0.92 -19.32
C PRO A 22 5.90 0.07 -18.33
N CYS A 23 6.68 1.08 -17.97
CA CYS A 23 6.19 2.35 -17.44
C CYS A 23 4.83 2.71 -18.07
N MET A 24 3.78 2.85 -17.26
CA MET A 24 2.40 3.17 -17.70
C MET A 24 2.24 4.63 -18.11
N ALA A 25 3.27 5.47 -17.92
CA ALA A 25 3.27 6.86 -18.33
C ALA A 25 3.06 6.97 -19.86
N GLY A 26 1.95 7.58 -20.26
CA GLY A 26 1.58 7.77 -21.66
C GLY A 26 0.62 6.72 -22.23
N ASN A 27 0.15 5.75 -21.44
CA ASN A 27 -0.91 4.85 -21.87
C ASN A 27 -2.24 5.61 -21.99
N LYS A 28 -2.90 5.46 -23.14
CA LYS A 28 -4.11 6.20 -23.51
C LYS A 28 -5.27 6.02 -22.52
N TYR A 29 -5.37 4.86 -21.87
CA TYR A 29 -6.43 4.56 -20.90
C TYR A 29 -6.35 5.40 -19.61
N GLY A 30 -5.22 6.06 -19.33
CA GLY A 30 -5.09 6.99 -18.21
C GLY A 30 -5.45 8.44 -18.55
N ARG A 31 -5.90 8.73 -19.79
CA ARG A 31 -6.16 10.10 -20.22
C ARG A 31 -7.65 10.32 -20.47
N LYS A 32 -8.20 11.39 -19.89
CA LYS A 32 -9.62 11.74 -20.02
C LYS A 32 -10.05 11.95 -21.48
N ASP A 33 -9.21 12.62 -22.27
CA ASP A 33 -9.48 12.91 -23.69
C ASP A 33 -9.76 11.64 -24.51
N TYR A 34 -9.03 10.56 -24.25
CA TYR A 34 -9.25 9.25 -24.86
C TYR A 34 -10.65 8.70 -24.57
N TRP A 35 -11.11 8.78 -23.31
CA TRP A 35 -12.43 8.28 -22.94
C TRP A 35 -13.55 9.14 -23.49
N ASP A 36 -13.39 10.47 -23.48
CA ASP A 36 -14.34 11.38 -24.11
C ASP A 36 -14.48 11.08 -25.61
N ASP A 37 -13.37 10.88 -26.31
CA ASP A 37 -13.39 10.51 -27.73
C ASP A 37 -14.01 9.13 -27.98
N LEU A 38 -13.73 8.16 -27.12
CA LEU A 38 -14.32 6.81 -27.20
C LEU A 38 -15.85 6.87 -27.08
N TYR A 39 -16.37 7.60 -26.08
CA TYR A 39 -17.81 7.68 -25.82
C TYR A 39 -18.55 8.59 -26.79
N ARG A 40 -17.89 9.62 -27.33
CA ARG A 40 -18.43 10.42 -28.44
C ARG A 40 -18.48 9.65 -29.76
N GLY A 41 -17.63 8.62 -29.89
CA GLY A 41 -17.44 7.88 -31.12
C GLY A 41 -16.49 8.53 -32.12
N SER A 42 -15.70 9.51 -31.66
CA SER A 42 -14.60 10.12 -32.41
C SER A 42 -13.26 9.40 -32.21
N GLY A 43 -13.20 8.40 -31.33
CA GLY A 43 -11.99 7.67 -30.97
C GLY A 43 -11.52 6.64 -32.01
N SER A 44 -10.21 6.35 -31.99
CA SER A 44 -9.55 5.41 -32.91
C SER A 44 -9.97 3.94 -32.74
N ASP A 45 -10.49 3.58 -31.57
CA ASP A 45 -10.84 2.20 -31.22
C ASP A 45 -12.29 1.84 -31.61
N GLY A 46 -13.02 2.78 -32.24
CA GLY A 46 -14.42 2.63 -32.60
C GLY A 46 -15.36 2.80 -31.40
N LEU A 47 -16.60 3.21 -31.69
CA LEU A 47 -17.66 3.26 -30.69
C LEU A 47 -17.81 1.88 -30.02
N PRO A 48 -17.85 1.80 -28.69
CA PRO A 48 -18.38 0.62 -28.05
C PRO A 48 -19.81 0.40 -28.58
N ALA A 49 -20.24 -0.85 -28.73
CA ALA A 49 -21.65 -1.17 -28.97
C ALA A 49 -22.55 -0.43 -27.95
N GLU A 50 -23.87 -0.35 -28.19
CA GLU A 50 -24.80 0.40 -27.32
C GLU A 50 -24.58 0.09 -25.82
N ALA A 51 -24.26 -1.16 -25.48
CA ALA A 51 -23.67 -1.56 -24.20
C ALA A 51 -22.32 -2.27 -24.40
N PHE A 52 -21.37 -2.04 -23.52
CA PHE A 52 -20.07 -2.73 -23.51
C PHE A 52 -19.55 -2.91 -22.09
N SER A 53 -19.11 -4.12 -21.76
CA SER A 53 -18.63 -4.48 -20.42
C SER A 53 -17.16 -4.86 -20.48
N TRP A 54 -16.31 -4.13 -19.78
CA TRP A 54 -14.90 -4.47 -19.63
C TRP A 54 -14.75 -5.67 -18.69
N TYR A 55 -13.83 -6.59 -19.03
CA TYR A 55 -13.47 -7.80 -18.27
C TYR A 55 -14.53 -8.90 -18.18
N CYS A 56 -15.72 -8.60 -17.66
CA CYS A 56 -16.79 -9.58 -17.43
C CYS A 56 -18.18 -8.92 -17.45
N GLY A 57 -19.22 -9.73 -17.64
CA GLY A 57 -20.62 -9.33 -17.46
C GLY A 57 -21.11 -9.44 -16.01
N TRP A 58 -22.39 -9.10 -15.78
CA TRP A 58 -23.01 -9.24 -14.46
C TRP A 58 -23.18 -10.71 -14.05
N SER A 59 -23.53 -11.59 -14.98
CA SER A 59 -23.76 -13.01 -14.68
C SER A 59 -22.57 -13.71 -14.02
N GLU A 60 -21.36 -13.36 -14.44
CA GLU A 60 -20.13 -13.90 -13.86
C GLU A 60 -19.80 -13.25 -12.50
N LEU A 61 -20.19 -11.99 -12.29
CA LEU A 61 -19.87 -11.21 -11.10
C LEU A 61 -20.89 -11.39 -9.96
N GLU A 62 -22.17 -11.59 -10.29
CA GLU A 62 -23.30 -11.65 -9.37
C GLU A 62 -23.10 -12.62 -8.19
N PRO A 63 -22.57 -13.85 -8.39
CA PRO A 63 -22.37 -14.77 -7.27
C PRO A 63 -21.40 -14.20 -6.22
N PHE A 64 -20.30 -13.59 -6.66
CA PHE A 64 -19.31 -12.97 -5.77
C PHE A 64 -19.87 -11.73 -5.10
N TRP A 65 -20.58 -10.90 -5.85
CA TRP A 65 -21.22 -9.71 -5.31
C TRP A 65 -22.22 -10.06 -4.20
N SER A 66 -23.08 -11.06 -4.45
CA SER A 66 -24.10 -11.51 -3.50
C SER A 66 -23.52 -12.17 -2.25
N GLU A 67 -22.33 -12.76 -2.34
CA GLU A 67 -21.60 -13.30 -1.20
C GLU A 67 -21.00 -12.19 -0.33
N LEU A 68 -20.42 -11.17 -0.98
CA LEU A 68 -19.64 -10.13 -0.29
C LEU A 68 -20.53 -9.02 0.30
N VAL A 69 -21.62 -8.68 -0.39
CA VAL A 69 -22.51 -7.58 -0.06
C VAL A 69 -23.74 -8.10 0.65
N ALA A 70 -24.01 -7.58 1.85
CA ALA A 70 -25.14 -8.00 2.65
C ALA A 70 -26.47 -7.78 1.92
N SER A 71 -27.36 -8.76 2.00
CA SER A 71 -28.72 -8.66 1.47
C SER A 71 -29.53 -7.60 2.22
N GLY A 72 -30.37 -6.86 1.49
CA GLY A 72 -31.13 -5.73 2.04
C GLY A 72 -31.28 -4.61 1.01
N THR A 73 -31.11 -3.37 1.46
CA THR A 73 -31.15 -2.16 0.62
C THR A 73 -29.87 -1.32 0.77
N PRO A 74 -28.67 -1.89 0.52
CA PRO A 74 -27.44 -1.12 0.63
C PRO A 74 -27.41 0.00 -0.41
N ARG A 75 -26.78 1.12 -0.03
CA ARG A 75 -26.48 2.23 -0.94
C ARG A 75 -25.27 1.86 -1.78
N VAL A 76 -25.47 1.62 -3.07
CA VAL A 76 -24.43 1.13 -3.98
C VAL A 76 -23.85 2.29 -4.79
N LEU A 77 -22.51 2.36 -4.83
CA LEU A 77 -21.76 3.24 -5.72
C LEU A 77 -21.14 2.45 -6.87
N VAL A 78 -21.27 2.94 -8.10
CA VAL A 78 -20.63 2.37 -9.30
C VAL A 78 -19.73 3.43 -9.95
N PRO A 79 -18.42 3.44 -9.65
CA PRO A 79 -17.43 4.28 -10.31
C PRO A 79 -17.22 3.91 -11.78
N GLY A 80 -16.89 4.90 -12.61
CA GLY A 80 -16.48 4.70 -14.01
C GLY A 80 -17.44 3.84 -14.82
N MET A 81 -18.75 4.10 -14.67
CA MET A 81 -19.79 3.18 -15.18
C MET A 81 -19.76 2.98 -16.70
N GLY A 82 -19.20 3.94 -17.45
CA GLY A 82 -19.19 3.92 -18.90
C GLY A 82 -20.58 3.69 -19.50
N ASN A 83 -20.71 2.66 -20.34
CA ASN A 83 -21.97 2.13 -20.84
C ASN A 83 -22.11 0.65 -20.50
N ASP A 84 -21.73 0.29 -19.28
CA ASP A 84 -21.69 -1.09 -18.83
C ASP A 84 -23.09 -1.63 -18.52
N ARG A 85 -23.44 -2.78 -19.13
CA ARG A 85 -24.74 -3.43 -18.91
C ARG A 85 -24.88 -3.93 -17.48
N SER A 86 -23.78 -4.19 -16.78
CA SER A 86 -23.79 -4.61 -15.38
C SER A 86 -24.49 -3.60 -14.47
N LEU A 87 -24.50 -2.29 -14.81
CA LEU A 87 -25.26 -1.29 -14.04
C LEU A 87 -26.78 -1.56 -14.06
N VAL A 88 -27.30 -1.94 -15.23
CA VAL A 88 -28.72 -2.26 -15.41
C VAL A 88 -29.08 -3.58 -14.74
N GLU A 89 -28.23 -4.59 -14.93
CA GLU A 89 -28.45 -5.94 -14.43
C GLU A 89 -28.35 -5.99 -12.90
N LEU A 90 -27.40 -5.27 -12.29
CA LEU A 90 -27.33 -5.01 -10.85
C LEU A 90 -28.66 -4.43 -10.31
N TYR A 91 -29.19 -3.41 -10.97
CA TYR A 91 -30.45 -2.77 -10.55
C TYR A 91 -31.65 -3.72 -10.68
N ASP A 92 -31.71 -4.48 -11.77
CA ASP A 92 -32.78 -5.44 -12.04
C ASP A 92 -32.71 -6.67 -11.11
N ALA A 93 -31.52 -7.04 -10.64
CA ALA A 93 -31.29 -8.07 -9.62
C ALA A 93 -31.78 -7.67 -8.22
N GLY A 94 -32.21 -6.42 -8.03
CA GLY A 94 -32.87 -5.96 -6.79
C GLY A 94 -32.05 -4.97 -5.95
N TRP A 95 -30.84 -4.61 -6.37
CA TRP A 95 -30.06 -3.55 -5.74
C TRP A 95 -30.58 -2.20 -6.23
N ARG A 96 -31.52 -1.60 -5.49
CA ARG A 96 -32.30 -0.44 -5.99
C ARG A 96 -31.74 0.94 -5.65
N ASP A 97 -30.94 1.08 -4.59
CA ASP A 97 -30.32 2.37 -4.25
C ASP A 97 -28.94 2.46 -4.92
N VAL A 98 -28.94 2.81 -6.20
CA VAL A 98 -27.73 2.83 -7.04
C VAL A 98 -27.39 4.23 -7.47
N THR A 99 -26.19 4.67 -7.10
CA THR A 99 -25.54 5.86 -7.64
C THR A 99 -24.36 5.44 -8.49
N ALA A 100 -24.27 5.97 -9.71
CA ALA A 100 -23.16 5.71 -10.61
C ALA A 100 -22.57 7.03 -11.12
N PHE A 101 -21.26 7.07 -11.34
CA PHE A 101 -20.63 8.23 -11.96
C PHE A 101 -19.57 7.84 -12.99
N ASP A 102 -19.28 8.76 -13.89
CA ASP A 102 -18.16 8.70 -14.82
C ASP A 102 -17.63 10.13 -15.00
N TYR A 103 -16.33 10.31 -15.22
CA TYR A 103 -15.75 11.64 -15.46
C TYR A 103 -15.98 12.17 -16.88
N SER A 104 -16.55 11.34 -17.77
CA SER A 104 -16.91 11.69 -19.13
C SER A 104 -18.40 11.98 -19.24
N GLU A 105 -18.76 13.19 -19.68
CA GLU A 105 -20.16 13.57 -19.89
C GLU A 105 -20.82 12.74 -21.00
N ASP A 106 -20.04 12.38 -22.03
CA ASP A 106 -20.47 11.51 -23.11
C ASP A 106 -20.77 10.08 -22.58
N ALA A 107 -19.97 9.56 -21.63
CA ALA A 107 -20.25 8.30 -20.95
C ALA A 107 -21.57 8.37 -20.15
N VAL A 108 -21.75 9.42 -19.35
CA VAL A 108 -22.97 9.63 -18.55
C VAL A 108 -24.22 9.70 -19.45
N THR A 109 -24.11 10.33 -20.62
CA THR A 109 -25.19 10.40 -21.60
C THR A 109 -25.57 9.02 -22.11
N ARG A 110 -24.57 8.17 -22.42
CA ARG A 110 -24.80 6.80 -22.89
C ARG A 110 -25.35 5.90 -21.77
N ALA A 111 -24.83 6.02 -20.56
CA ALA A 111 -25.37 5.34 -19.39
C ALA A 111 -26.85 5.70 -19.17
N ARG A 112 -27.22 6.97 -19.32
CA ARG A 112 -28.61 7.44 -19.18
C ARG A 112 -29.54 6.78 -20.20
N ALA A 113 -29.09 6.64 -21.45
CA ALA A 113 -29.84 5.92 -22.46
C ALA A 113 -29.99 4.43 -22.10
N LEU A 114 -28.93 3.80 -21.59
CA LEU A 114 -28.89 2.40 -21.20
C LEU A 114 -29.80 2.07 -20.00
N VAL A 115 -29.78 2.89 -18.94
CA VAL A 115 -30.62 2.67 -17.74
C VAL A 115 -32.11 2.88 -18.01
N GLY A 116 -32.45 3.75 -18.97
CA GLY A 116 -33.83 4.03 -19.36
C GLY A 116 -34.65 4.64 -18.22
N ARG A 117 -35.72 3.95 -17.80
CA ARG A 117 -36.67 4.44 -16.78
C ARG A 117 -36.32 4.03 -15.35
N ARG A 118 -35.18 3.36 -15.14
CA ARG A 118 -34.73 2.90 -13.82
C ARG A 118 -34.30 4.08 -12.97
N ASP A 119 -34.57 4.02 -11.68
CA ASP A 119 -34.20 5.06 -10.72
C ASP A 119 -32.73 4.89 -10.29
N VAL A 120 -31.82 5.13 -11.22
CA VAL A 120 -30.37 5.11 -10.98
C VAL A 120 -29.87 6.54 -11.00
N ARG A 121 -29.18 6.97 -9.94
CA ARG A 121 -28.61 8.33 -9.87
C ARG A 121 -27.32 8.39 -10.67
N LEU A 122 -27.32 9.11 -11.79
CA LEU A 122 -26.16 9.26 -12.67
C LEU A 122 -25.52 10.64 -12.54
N LEU A 123 -24.19 10.72 -12.34
CA LEU A 123 -23.46 11.98 -12.26
C LEU A 123 -22.19 11.99 -13.12
N CYS A 124 -21.82 13.17 -13.61
CA CYS A 124 -20.46 13.42 -14.08
C CYS A 124 -19.59 13.80 -12.89
N ALA A 125 -18.59 12.97 -12.54
CA ALA A 125 -17.70 13.20 -11.40
C ALA A 125 -16.32 12.54 -11.61
N ASP A 126 -15.29 13.12 -11.00
CA ASP A 126 -13.94 12.54 -10.96
C ASP A 126 -13.80 11.64 -9.73
N ALA A 127 -13.27 10.43 -9.91
CA ALA A 127 -13.06 9.47 -8.83
C ALA A 127 -12.09 10.00 -7.76
N THR A 128 -11.22 10.95 -8.09
CA THR A 128 -10.26 11.56 -7.15
C THR A 128 -10.86 12.69 -6.31
N ALA A 129 -12.12 13.09 -6.56
CA ALA A 129 -12.82 14.15 -5.83
C ALA A 129 -14.34 13.98 -5.93
N LEU A 130 -14.91 13.11 -5.09
CA LEU A 130 -16.31 12.71 -5.14
C LEU A 130 -17.23 13.72 -4.43
N PRO A 131 -18.36 14.13 -5.05
CA PRO A 131 -19.29 15.11 -4.49
C PRO A 131 -20.29 14.47 -3.51
N PHE A 132 -19.83 13.57 -2.64
CA PHE A 132 -20.65 12.86 -1.66
C PHE A 132 -20.16 13.13 -0.24
N ALA A 133 -21.06 13.03 0.73
CA ALA A 133 -20.69 13.08 2.14
C ALA A 133 -19.96 11.80 2.56
N ASP A 134 -19.26 11.86 3.69
CA ASP A 134 -18.61 10.70 4.28
C ASP A 134 -19.65 9.59 4.58
N ALA A 135 -19.24 8.33 4.44
CA ALA A 135 -20.10 7.16 4.73
C ALA A 135 -21.47 7.15 3.99
N SER A 136 -21.51 7.69 2.77
CA SER A 136 -22.70 7.71 1.91
C SER A 136 -23.08 6.37 1.29
N PHE A 137 -22.15 5.40 1.21
CA PHE A 137 -22.37 4.13 0.49
C PHE A 137 -22.02 2.91 1.33
N ASP A 138 -22.77 1.83 1.19
CA ASP A 138 -22.54 0.57 1.91
C ASP A 138 -21.80 -0.45 1.04
N ALA A 139 -21.86 -0.30 -0.28
CA ALA A 139 -21.14 -1.13 -1.23
C ALA A 139 -20.64 -0.31 -2.43
N VAL A 140 -19.47 -0.68 -2.96
CA VAL A 140 -18.89 -0.10 -4.17
C VAL A 140 -18.60 -1.22 -5.16
N LEU A 141 -19.10 -1.08 -6.38
CA LEU A 141 -18.73 -1.94 -7.51
C LEU A 141 -17.83 -1.17 -8.48
N ASP A 142 -16.53 -1.37 -8.37
CA ASP A 142 -15.56 -0.89 -9.34
C ASP A 142 -15.26 -1.98 -10.39
N LYS A 143 -15.21 -1.59 -11.67
CA LYS A 143 -14.82 -2.47 -12.76
C LYS A 143 -13.92 -1.74 -13.73
N GLY A 144 -12.62 -1.76 -13.45
CA GLY A 144 -11.59 -1.13 -14.28
C GLY A 144 -11.44 0.38 -14.13
N THR A 145 -12.19 1.05 -13.24
CA THR A 145 -11.99 2.49 -12.99
C THR A 145 -10.68 2.72 -12.29
N LEU A 146 -10.39 1.93 -11.24
CA LEU A 146 -9.11 2.02 -10.53
C LEU A 146 -7.93 1.66 -11.45
N ASP A 147 -8.13 0.76 -12.43
CA ASP A 147 -7.13 0.51 -13.47
C ASP A 147 -6.84 1.78 -14.28
N ALA A 148 -7.86 2.43 -14.82
CA ALA A 148 -7.70 3.68 -15.59
C ALA A 148 -7.05 4.80 -14.75
N VAL A 149 -7.47 4.96 -13.50
CA VAL A 149 -6.91 5.95 -12.58
C VAL A 149 -5.45 5.64 -12.22
N GLY A 150 -5.11 4.38 -11.96
CA GLY A 150 -3.74 3.97 -11.69
C GLY A 150 -2.82 4.10 -12.90
N ILE A 151 -3.34 3.84 -14.11
CA ILE A 151 -2.63 4.14 -15.37
C ILE A 151 -2.33 5.64 -15.49
N ALA A 152 -3.25 6.51 -15.04
CA ALA A 152 -3.04 7.95 -15.03
C ALA A 152 -1.98 8.41 -14.02
N GLY A 153 -1.76 7.62 -12.96
CA GLY A 153 -0.61 7.75 -12.05
C GLY A 153 -0.91 7.35 -10.61
N ASP A 154 0.13 6.92 -9.89
CA ASP A 154 0.02 6.40 -8.51
C ASP A 154 -0.62 7.41 -7.55
N THR A 155 -0.30 8.70 -7.65
CA THR A 155 -0.92 9.74 -6.82
C THR A 155 -2.42 9.81 -7.02
N ARG A 156 -2.90 9.71 -8.27
CA ARG A 156 -4.34 9.72 -8.57
C ARG A 156 -5.02 8.47 -8.04
N LEU A 157 -4.37 7.31 -8.11
CA LEU A 157 -4.89 6.09 -7.50
C LEU A 157 -5.07 6.25 -5.99
N GLN A 158 -4.09 6.83 -5.31
CA GLN A 158 -4.20 7.10 -3.87
C GLN A 158 -5.31 8.09 -3.54
N GLU A 159 -5.49 9.14 -4.34
CA GLU A 159 -6.59 10.11 -4.18
C GLU A 159 -7.96 9.44 -4.38
N ALA A 160 -8.11 8.61 -5.41
CA ALA A 160 -9.36 7.88 -5.65
C ALA A 160 -9.68 6.88 -4.54
N VAL A 161 -8.68 6.13 -4.06
CA VAL A 161 -8.87 5.21 -2.93
C VAL A 161 -9.19 5.97 -1.64
N ALA A 162 -8.61 7.15 -1.42
CA ALA A 162 -8.96 8.00 -0.28
C ALA A 162 -10.42 8.44 -0.33
N GLU A 163 -10.92 8.82 -1.51
CA GLU A 163 -12.34 9.16 -1.70
C GLU A 163 -13.26 7.96 -1.49
N LEU A 164 -12.93 6.78 -2.05
CA LEU A 164 -13.69 5.56 -1.80
C LEU A 164 -13.73 5.21 -0.30
N THR A 165 -12.62 5.38 0.41
CA THR A 165 -12.53 5.19 1.86
C THR A 165 -13.37 6.19 2.63
N ARG A 166 -13.38 7.46 2.22
CA ARG A 166 -14.18 8.50 2.85
C ARG A 166 -15.68 8.21 2.66
N THR A 167 -16.10 7.84 1.46
CA THR A 167 -17.52 7.71 1.12
C THR A 167 -18.13 6.34 1.46
N THR A 168 -17.33 5.28 1.62
CA THR A 168 -17.84 3.95 1.99
C THR A 168 -18.07 3.88 3.50
N ALA A 169 -19.23 3.50 4.01
CA ALA A 169 -19.56 3.39 5.41
C ALA A 169 -18.77 2.27 6.13
N ALA A 170 -18.62 2.38 7.45
CA ALA A 170 -18.02 1.34 8.26
C ALA A 170 -18.79 0.01 8.10
N GLY A 171 -18.09 -1.11 7.94
CA GLY A 171 -18.67 -2.41 7.58
C GLY A 171 -18.97 -2.59 6.08
N GLY A 172 -18.96 -1.50 5.31
CA GLY A 172 -19.20 -1.50 3.87
C GLY A 172 -18.11 -2.19 3.06
N VAL A 173 -18.39 -2.51 1.81
CA VAL A 173 -17.50 -3.31 0.96
C VAL A 173 -17.15 -2.58 -0.33
N VAL A 174 -15.88 -2.65 -0.72
CA VAL A 174 -15.44 -2.29 -2.07
C VAL A 174 -15.10 -3.57 -2.80
N VAL A 175 -15.75 -3.83 -3.93
CA VAL A 175 -15.42 -4.91 -4.85
C VAL A 175 -14.84 -4.28 -6.11
N THR A 176 -13.67 -4.73 -6.54
CA THR A 176 -13.05 -4.28 -7.79
C THR A 176 -12.70 -5.46 -8.68
N VAL A 177 -12.94 -5.28 -9.97
CA VAL A 177 -12.44 -6.17 -11.02
C VAL A 177 -11.33 -5.44 -11.78
N SER A 178 -10.11 -5.98 -11.72
CA SER A 178 -8.90 -5.34 -12.23
C SER A 178 -8.00 -6.32 -12.97
N ARG A 179 -7.36 -5.86 -14.04
CA ARG A 179 -6.34 -6.62 -14.79
C ARG A 179 -5.11 -5.81 -15.15
N ALA A 180 -5.23 -4.48 -15.17
CA ALA A 180 -4.16 -3.62 -15.70
C ALA A 180 -3.10 -3.29 -14.64
N LEU A 181 -3.50 -3.18 -13.37
CA LEU A 181 -2.58 -2.93 -12.27
C LEU A 181 -1.96 -4.21 -11.74
N GLU A 182 -0.72 -4.12 -11.27
CA GLU A 182 -0.10 -5.19 -10.51
C GLU A 182 -0.92 -5.45 -9.23
N PRO A 183 -1.30 -6.69 -8.90
CA PRO A 183 -2.14 -7.01 -7.74
C PRO A 183 -1.63 -6.41 -6.43
N SER A 184 -0.32 -6.41 -6.22
CA SER A 184 0.33 -5.81 -5.04
C SER A 184 0.15 -4.30 -4.96
N SER A 185 0.10 -3.60 -6.09
CA SER A 185 -0.10 -2.14 -6.14
C SER A 185 -1.54 -1.80 -5.79
N LEU A 186 -2.51 -2.53 -6.33
CA LEU A 186 -3.93 -2.33 -6.02
C LEU A 186 -4.25 -2.71 -4.57
N LEU A 187 -3.75 -3.84 -4.09
CA LEU A 187 -3.89 -4.25 -2.69
C LEU A 187 -3.28 -3.22 -1.75
N SER A 188 -2.05 -2.77 -2.03
CA SER A 188 -1.37 -1.81 -1.17
C SER A 188 -2.03 -0.43 -1.15
N ALA A 189 -2.75 -0.04 -2.21
CA ALA A 189 -3.50 1.20 -2.23
C ALA A 189 -4.59 1.26 -1.16
N PHE A 190 -5.19 0.12 -0.79
CA PHE A 190 -6.15 0.00 0.31
C PHE A 190 -5.50 -0.38 1.65
N THR A 191 -4.22 -0.79 1.66
CA THR A 191 -3.58 -1.25 2.92
C THR A 191 -3.37 -0.12 3.92
N GLY A 192 -3.90 -0.34 5.13
CA GLY A 192 -3.64 0.47 6.32
C GLY A 192 -4.48 1.74 6.47
N GLN A 193 -5.39 1.98 5.53
CA GLN A 193 -6.68 2.59 5.78
C GLN A 193 -7.56 1.50 6.42
N ASP A 194 -8.55 1.81 7.26
CA ASP A 194 -9.31 0.84 8.09
C ASP A 194 -10.06 -0.26 7.28
N TRP A 195 -9.34 -1.17 6.62
CA TRP A 195 -9.82 -2.15 5.67
C TRP A 195 -9.27 -3.54 5.98
N LYS A 196 -10.14 -4.54 5.84
CA LYS A 196 -9.79 -5.96 5.81
C LYS A 196 -9.89 -6.45 4.37
N VAL A 197 -8.85 -7.11 3.87
CA VAL A 197 -8.90 -7.80 2.57
C VAL A 197 -9.82 -9.02 2.68
N GLU A 198 -10.86 -9.08 1.87
CA GLU A 198 -11.77 -10.23 1.73
C GLU A 198 -11.46 -11.06 0.48
N ARG A 199 -10.94 -10.41 -0.59
CA ARG A 199 -10.46 -11.06 -1.83
C ARG A 199 -9.21 -10.35 -2.35
N ASP A 200 -8.24 -11.10 -2.83
CA ASP A 200 -6.91 -10.61 -3.22
C ASP A 200 -6.58 -10.78 -4.71
N GLY A 201 -7.59 -11.09 -5.55
CA GLY A 201 -7.40 -11.39 -6.96
C GLY A 201 -6.98 -12.84 -7.25
N GLY A 202 -6.79 -13.67 -6.22
CA GLY A 202 -6.48 -15.09 -6.35
C GLY A 202 -7.68 -15.98 -6.74
N LEU A 203 -7.39 -17.27 -6.93
CA LEU A 203 -8.38 -18.30 -7.26
C LEU A 203 -9.43 -18.42 -6.15
N HIS A 204 -10.71 -18.26 -6.48
CA HIS A 204 -11.80 -18.50 -5.53
C HIS A 204 -12.46 -19.87 -5.75
N VAL A 205 -12.68 -20.59 -4.65
CA VAL A 205 -13.40 -21.86 -4.62
C VAL A 205 -14.63 -21.66 -3.74
N ALA A 206 -15.82 -21.73 -4.31
CA ALA A 206 -17.06 -21.60 -3.57
C ALA A 206 -17.26 -22.80 -2.63
N GLU A 207 -18.04 -22.63 -1.55
CA GLU A 207 -18.31 -23.70 -0.56
C GLU A 207 -18.93 -24.98 -1.16
N GLY A 208 -19.51 -24.89 -2.37
CA GLY A 208 -20.02 -26.03 -3.15
C GLY A 208 -18.99 -26.79 -3.99
N GLY A 209 -17.71 -26.38 -3.96
CA GLY A 209 -16.63 -27.00 -4.75
C GLY A 209 -16.56 -26.55 -6.21
N GLU A 210 -17.37 -25.57 -6.61
CA GLU A 210 -17.26 -24.93 -7.92
C GLU A 210 -16.12 -23.90 -7.88
N VAL A 211 -15.15 -24.08 -8.79
CA VAL A 211 -14.04 -23.15 -9.01
C VAL A 211 -14.45 -22.25 -10.17
N SER A 212 -14.75 -20.98 -9.90
CA SER A 212 -14.96 -20.00 -10.96
C SER A 212 -13.74 -19.12 -11.08
N THR A 213 -12.99 -19.31 -12.17
CA THR A 213 -11.93 -18.40 -12.63
C THR A 213 -12.35 -17.57 -13.82
N ASP A 214 -13.63 -17.58 -14.20
CA ASP A 214 -14.05 -17.07 -15.50
C ASP A 214 -14.34 -15.57 -15.51
N LEU A 215 -13.70 -14.82 -14.60
CA LEU A 215 -13.53 -13.39 -14.78
C LEU A 215 -12.23 -13.25 -15.57
N ALA A 216 -12.23 -12.63 -16.75
CA ALA A 216 -11.01 -12.40 -17.54
C ALA A 216 -10.00 -11.44 -16.85
N ALA A 217 -10.15 -11.20 -15.54
CA ALA A 217 -9.48 -10.26 -14.66
C ALA A 217 -9.51 -10.78 -13.20
N GLY A 218 -8.70 -10.19 -12.31
CA GLY A 218 -8.73 -10.49 -10.88
C GLY A 218 -9.88 -9.80 -10.17
N LEU A 219 -10.51 -10.49 -9.22
CA LEU A 219 -11.53 -9.94 -8.32
C LEU A 219 -10.93 -9.67 -6.93
N PHE A 220 -10.92 -8.42 -6.53
CA PHE A 220 -10.42 -7.97 -5.24
C PHE A 220 -11.57 -7.37 -4.45
N ALA A 221 -11.52 -7.52 -3.13
CA ALA A 221 -12.54 -7.01 -2.26
C ALA A 221 -11.97 -6.63 -0.90
N TRP A 222 -12.44 -5.51 -0.36
CA TRP A 222 -12.11 -5.04 0.96
C TRP A 222 -13.38 -4.72 1.74
N ARG A 223 -13.37 -5.03 3.04
CA ARG A 223 -14.41 -4.63 3.98
C ARG A 223 -13.89 -3.54 4.88
N ARG A 224 -14.60 -2.42 4.95
CA ARG A 224 -14.28 -1.32 5.86
C ARG A 224 -14.48 -1.83 7.27
N LEU A 225 -13.44 -1.78 8.08
CA LEU A 225 -13.53 -2.16 9.48
C LEU A 225 -14.51 -1.21 10.20
N PRO A 226 -15.25 -1.70 11.21
CA PRO A 226 -16.03 -0.83 12.10
C PRO A 226 -15.11 0.28 12.61
N GLU A 227 -15.63 1.50 12.75
CA GLU A 227 -14.90 2.52 13.49
C GLU A 227 -14.60 1.94 14.88
N GLY A 228 -13.35 1.52 15.12
CA GLY A 228 -12.79 1.50 16.46
C GLY A 228 -12.88 2.93 17.03
N PRO A 229 -12.59 3.17 18.32
CA PRO A 229 -12.57 4.53 18.86
C PRO A 229 -11.83 5.40 17.86
N ARG A 230 -12.54 6.37 17.27
CA ARG A 230 -12.05 7.08 16.09
C ARG A 230 -10.62 7.48 16.37
N ARG A 231 -9.69 7.10 15.50
CA ARG A 231 -8.37 7.73 15.45
C ARG A 231 -8.47 9.22 15.03
N GLU A 232 -9.64 9.86 15.18
CA GLU A 232 -9.81 11.31 15.27
C GLU A 232 -8.86 11.95 16.30
N SER A 233 -8.31 11.17 17.25
CA SER A 233 -7.36 11.67 18.24
C SER A 233 -5.87 11.40 17.97
N LEU A 234 -5.46 10.83 16.82
CA LEU A 234 -4.02 10.64 16.52
C LEU A 234 -3.49 11.22 15.21
N ARG A 235 -4.34 11.85 14.39
CA ARG A 235 -3.90 12.80 13.35
C ARG A 235 -3.39 14.12 13.96
N ALA A 236 -2.67 14.05 15.07
CA ALA A 236 -1.87 15.19 15.48
C ALA A 236 -0.92 15.48 14.30
N PRO A 237 -0.97 16.70 13.73
CA PRO A 237 -0.10 17.07 12.63
C PRO A 237 1.35 16.75 13.04
N LEU A 238 2.16 16.36 12.07
CA LEU A 238 3.58 16.17 12.32
C LEU A 238 4.14 17.42 13.02
N PRO A 239 4.83 17.27 14.16
CA PRO A 239 5.34 18.42 14.87
C PRO A 239 6.31 19.19 13.98
N ALA A 240 6.31 20.52 14.10
CA ALA A 240 7.33 21.32 13.43
C ALA A 240 8.72 20.88 13.93
N LEU A 241 9.64 20.70 13.00
CA LEU A 241 11.01 20.35 13.34
C LEU A 241 11.73 21.57 13.91
N CYS A 242 12.41 21.42 15.05
CA CYS A 242 13.24 22.49 15.60
C CYS A 242 14.44 22.80 14.68
N SER A 243 15.00 24.00 14.87
CA SER A 243 16.25 24.39 14.23
C SER A 243 17.39 23.48 14.70
N LEU A 244 18.27 23.09 13.77
CA LEU A 244 19.45 22.29 14.06
C LEU A 244 20.52 23.05 14.85
N ASP A 245 20.51 24.39 14.79
CA ASP A 245 21.51 25.25 15.43
C ASP A 245 21.29 25.38 16.95
N ASP A 246 20.07 25.11 17.43
CA ASP A 246 19.74 25.13 18.84
C ASP A 246 20.00 23.76 19.47
N ALA A 247 21.24 23.56 19.92
CA ALA A 247 21.68 22.32 20.54
C ALA A 247 20.83 21.91 21.75
N THR A 248 20.32 22.89 22.51
CA THR A 248 19.53 22.68 23.73
C THR A 248 18.11 22.22 23.37
N ALA A 249 17.46 22.89 22.43
CA ALA A 249 16.14 22.48 21.93
C ALA A 249 16.18 21.10 21.28
N VAL A 250 17.23 20.82 20.49
CA VAL A 250 17.44 19.50 19.90
C VAL A 250 17.56 18.42 20.98
N ALA A 251 18.39 18.63 22.01
CA ALA A 251 18.52 17.65 23.09
C ALA A 251 17.20 17.43 23.84
N ALA A 252 16.47 18.51 24.14
CA ALA A 252 15.20 18.45 24.86
C ALA A 252 14.10 17.70 24.10
N GLN A 253 14.02 17.87 22.77
CA GLN A 253 12.96 17.28 21.95
C GLN A 253 13.32 15.90 21.40
N HIS A 254 14.62 15.64 21.18
CA HIS A 254 15.09 14.45 20.46
C HIS A 254 15.75 13.40 21.37
N ALA A 255 16.15 13.73 22.60
CA ALA A 255 16.63 12.71 23.55
C ALA A 255 15.48 11.81 24.02
N CYS A 256 15.76 10.51 24.20
CA CYS A 256 14.79 9.56 24.74
C CYS A 256 15.45 8.58 25.72
N THR A 257 16.40 7.77 25.24
CA THR A 257 17.18 6.87 26.08
C THR A 257 18.66 6.94 25.69
N SER A 258 19.53 6.22 26.42
CA SER A 258 20.95 6.09 26.07
C SER A 258 21.20 5.31 24.78
N PHE A 259 20.18 4.69 24.18
CA PHE A 259 20.28 3.83 23.00
C PHE A 259 19.30 4.19 21.87
N ALA A 260 18.36 5.11 22.12
CA ALA A 260 17.37 5.57 21.16
C ALA A 260 17.10 7.08 21.30
N SER A 261 16.76 7.71 20.18
CA SER A 261 16.48 9.13 20.09
C SER A 261 15.26 9.35 19.19
N TRP A 262 14.44 10.36 19.48
CA TRP A 262 13.38 10.76 18.58
C TRP A 262 13.98 11.44 17.36
N LEU A 263 13.64 10.95 16.17
CA LEU A 263 13.88 11.64 14.91
C LEU A 263 12.78 12.67 14.64
N VAL A 264 11.53 12.26 14.91
CA VAL A 264 10.35 13.12 14.93
C VAL A 264 9.72 12.96 16.30
N PRO A 265 9.70 14.02 17.15
CA PRO A 265 9.21 13.93 18.52
C PRO A 265 7.81 13.31 18.58
N GLY A 266 7.66 12.26 19.39
CA GLY A 266 6.38 11.56 19.57
C GLY A 266 5.90 10.74 18.37
N ARG A 267 6.66 10.65 17.27
CA ARG A 267 6.24 9.92 16.05
C ARG A 267 7.24 8.90 15.52
N VAL A 268 8.53 9.24 15.47
CA VAL A 268 9.56 8.35 14.89
C VAL A 268 10.75 8.32 15.83
N LEU A 269 11.02 7.16 16.45
CA LEU A 269 12.26 6.86 17.15
C LEU A 269 13.24 6.14 16.23
N VAL A 270 14.52 6.42 16.42
CA VAL A 270 15.64 5.70 15.84
C VAL A 270 16.59 5.24 16.93
N GLY A 271 17.08 4.00 16.86
CA GLY A 271 17.90 3.46 17.94
C GLY A 271 18.54 2.12 17.65
N ARG A 272 19.24 1.59 18.66
CA ARG A 272 19.91 0.29 18.63
C ARG A 272 18.92 -0.87 18.69
N TYR A 273 19.37 -2.07 18.39
CA TYR A 273 18.55 -3.27 18.58
C TYR A 273 18.16 -3.40 20.06
N PRO A 274 16.86 -3.48 20.42
CA PRO A 274 16.42 -3.42 21.82
C PRO A 274 16.99 -4.53 22.72
N GLY A 275 17.15 -5.74 22.18
CA GLY A 275 17.73 -6.88 22.90
C GLY A 275 19.25 -7.01 22.81
N SER A 276 19.97 -5.92 22.50
CA SER A 276 21.44 -5.92 22.46
C SER A 276 21.99 -5.45 23.81
N CYS A 277 22.79 -6.30 24.47
CA CYS A 277 23.26 -6.05 25.83
C CYS A 277 24.29 -4.89 25.86
N PRO A 278 24.10 -3.83 26.67
CA PRO A 278 25.06 -2.72 26.78
C PRO A 278 26.27 -3.01 27.68
N SER A 279 26.35 -4.16 28.35
CA SER A 279 27.24 -4.35 29.51
C SER A 279 28.66 -4.84 29.19
N ARG A 280 29.35 -4.22 28.23
CA ARG A 280 30.82 -4.29 28.19
C ARG A 280 31.41 -3.00 27.61
N PRO A 281 32.26 -2.25 28.36
CA PRO A 281 32.99 -1.13 27.80
C PRO A 281 33.96 -1.67 26.73
N CYS A 282 33.81 -1.21 25.50
CA CYS A 282 34.62 -1.69 24.38
C CYS A 282 36.03 -1.12 24.48
N THR A 283 37.02 -1.97 24.74
CA THR A 283 38.42 -1.54 24.78
C THR A 283 38.99 -1.41 23.36
N ALA A 284 40.05 -0.61 23.18
CA ALA A 284 40.70 -0.42 21.87
C ALA A 284 41.22 -1.73 21.24
N ALA A 285 41.33 -2.82 22.01
CA ALA A 285 41.66 -4.15 21.52
C ALA A 285 40.48 -4.84 20.79
N GLU A 286 39.24 -4.64 21.23
CA GLU A 286 38.03 -5.22 20.60
C GLU A 286 37.64 -4.47 19.30
N GLN A 287 38.13 -3.24 19.10
CA GLN A 287 38.02 -2.55 17.81
C GLN A 287 38.84 -3.24 16.71
N ARG A 288 39.94 -3.92 17.07
CA ARG A 288 40.75 -4.69 16.12
C ARG A 288 40.13 -6.05 15.80
N GLU A 289 39.43 -6.66 16.76
CA GLU A 289 38.66 -7.90 16.53
C GLU A 289 37.39 -7.65 15.68
N ARG A 290 36.85 -6.43 15.67
CA ARG A 290 35.80 -5.99 14.72
C ARG A 290 36.25 -5.90 13.26
N ALA A 291 37.56 -5.93 12.98
CA ALA A 291 38.09 -5.94 11.62
C ALA A 291 38.08 -7.34 10.98
N GLU A 292 37.88 -8.40 11.78
CA GLU A 292 37.79 -9.79 11.33
C GLU A 292 36.40 -10.34 11.67
N LEU A 293 35.38 -9.88 10.96
CA LEU A 293 34.16 -10.66 10.82
C LEU A 293 34.43 -11.76 9.79
N PRO A 294 34.08 -13.03 10.05
CA PRO A 294 34.23 -14.08 9.05
C PRO A 294 33.40 -13.72 7.81
N PRO A 295 33.82 -14.15 6.60
CA PRO A 295 33.07 -13.90 5.38
C PRO A 295 31.62 -14.32 5.56
N GLN A 296 30.68 -13.43 5.23
CA GLN A 296 29.28 -13.80 5.06
C GLN A 296 29.13 -14.57 3.75
N GLU A 297 29.67 -15.77 3.69
CA GLU A 297 29.23 -16.77 2.72
C GLU A 297 28.12 -17.60 3.37
N GLU A 298 26.97 -17.60 2.69
CA GLU A 298 25.77 -18.41 2.95
C GLU A 298 25.04 -18.21 4.29
N ALA A 299 23.89 -17.53 4.21
CA ALA A 299 22.65 -17.97 4.83
C ALA A 299 22.66 -18.34 6.34
N ALA A 300 23.43 -17.65 7.18
CA ALA A 300 23.16 -17.63 8.63
C ALA A 300 21.91 -16.78 8.88
N ALA A 301 20.75 -17.43 8.73
CA ALA A 301 19.41 -16.85 8.84
C ALA A 301 19.23 -16.01 10.11
N TRP A 302 18.86 -14.74 9.93
CA TRP A 302 18.13 -14.02 10.98
C TRP A 302 16.84 -14.79 11.29
N PRO A 303 16.35 -14.79 12.55
CA PRO A 303 15.14 -15.54 12.91
C PRO A 303 14.00 -15.25 11.92
N PRO A 304 13.44 -16.26 11.22
CA PRO A 304 12.22 -16.07 10.46
C PRO A 304 11.08 -15.88 11.45
N GLY A 305 10.78 -14.62 11.75
CA GLY A 305 9.72 -14.28 12.68
C GLY A 305 8.91 -13.05 12.28
N GLY A 306 9.23 -12.37 11.19
CA GLY A 306 8.40 -11.31 10.61
C GLY A 306 7.82 -11.77 9.28
N VAL A 307 6.51 -11.63 9.14
CA VAL A 307 5.69 -12.10 8.01
C VAL A 307 6.30 -11.72 6.64
N ALA A 308 6.78 -12.70 5.88
CA ALA A 308 6.16 -12.94 4.57
C ALA A 308 4.83 -13.64 4.87
N GLY A 309 3.75 -13.34 4.14
CA GLY A 309 2.39 -13.80 4.47
C GLY A 309 2.36 -15.16 5.20
N GLN A 310 1.66 -15.20 6.33
CA GLN A 310 1.38 -16.34 7.23
C GLN A 310 2.03 -16.29 8.62
N SER A 311 1.15 -16.45 9.60
CA SER A 311 1.41 -16.79 11.00
C SER A 311 2.34 -17.99 11.11
N GLY A 312 3.50 -17.79 11.76
CA GLY A 312 4.40 -18.86 12.14
C GLY A 312 5.04 -18.55 13.48
N ASN A 313 4.56 -19.20 14.53
CA ASN A 313 5.26 -19.29 15.80
C ASN A 313 6.51 -20.15 15.60
N ALA A 314 7.68 -19.54 15.45
CA ALA A 314 8.96 -20.25 15.52
C ALA A 314 9.93 -19.45 16.40
N VAL A 315 10.26 -20.02 17.56
CA VAL A 315 11.33 -19.56 18.44
C VAL A 315 12.65 -20.07 17.83
N ALA A 316 13.46 -19.16 17.29
CA ALA A 316 14.81 -19.46 16.78
C ALA A 316 15.88 -19.17 17.85
N PRO A 317 17.09 -19.76 17.75
CA PRO A 317 17.98 -19.95 18.89
C PRO A 317 18.62 -18.64 19.37
N GLN A 318 18.75 -18.53 20.69
CA GLN A 318 19.48 -17.48 21.38
C GLN A 318 20.95 -17.52 20.94
N THR A 319 21.38 -16.59 20.10
CA THR A 319 22.81 -16.26 20.06
C THR A 319 23.07 -15.36 21.27
N ALA A 320 24.16 -15.58 22.01
CA ALA A 320 24.45 -14.84 23.26
C ALA A 320 24.52 -13.30 23.09
N ARG A 321 24.49 -12.79 21.84
CA ARG A 321 24.57 -11.36 21.49
C ARG A 321 23.22 -10.71 21.14
N PHE A 322 22.17 -11.48 20.87
CA PHE A 322 20.87 -10.95 20.46
C PHE A 322 19.73 -11.68 21.18
N GLN A 323 19.13 -10.99 22.16
CA GLN A 323 17.95 -11.50 22.82
C GLN A 323 16.68 -11.14 22.01
N PRO A 324 15.78 -12.10 21.73
CA PRO A 324 14.48 -11.79 21.15
C PRO A 324 13.72 -10.83 22.06
N TYR A 325 13.40 -9.64 21.55
CA TYR A 325 12.74 -8.58 22.33
C TYR A 325 11.23 -8.46 22.04
N ARG A 326 10.68 -9.33 21.17
CA ARG A 326 9.28 -9.24 20.76
C ARG A 326 8.31 -9.57 21.88
N ALA A 327 8.68 -10.50 22.75
CA ALA A 327 7.88 -10.85 23.92
C ALA A 327 7.81 -9.71 24.93
N ASP A 328 8.81 -8.82 24.93
CA ASP A 328 8.89 -7.65 25.80
C ASP A 328 8.28 -6.39 25.17
N ALA A 329 7.77 -6.49 23.94
CA ALA A 329 7.16 -5.36 23.25
C ALA A 329 5.75 -5.08 23.78
N PRO A 330 5.27 -3.82 23.69
CA PRO A 330 3.91 -3.48 24.08
C PRO A 330 2.87 -4.34 23.37
N GLU A 331 1.75 -4.61 24.04
CA GLU A 331 0.63 -5.33 23.45
C GLU A 331 0.13 -4.60 22.19
N GLY A 332 -0.05 -5.35 21.10
CA GLY A 332 -0.42 -4.79 19.79
C GLY A 332 0.73 -4.21 18.96
N ALA A 333 1.99 -4.30 19.42
CA ALA A 333 3.15 -3.90 18.61
C ALA A 333 3.26 -4.71 17.31
N GLN A 334 3.47 -4.01 16.20
CA GLN A 334 3.66 -4.62 14.88
C GLN A 334 5.14 -4.60 14.50
N PHE A 335 5.60 -5.66 13.81
CA PHE A 335 7.00 -5.81 13.42
C PHE A 335 7.12 -5.92 11.91
N LEU A 336 7.75 -4.91 11.31
CA LEU A 336 8.16 -4.93 9.91
C LEU A 336 9.65 -5.33 9.83
N HIS A 337 9.95 -6.37 9.05
CA HIS A 337 11.32 -6.80 8.81
C HIS A 337 11.69 -6.49 7.36
N PHE A 338 12.74 -5.70 7.17
CA PHE A 338 13.27 -5.36 5.86
C PHE A 338 14.77 -5.67 5.84
N PRO A 339 15.18 -6.75 5.15
CA PRO A 339 16.57 -7.20 5.16
C PRO A 339 17.43 -6.19 4.39
N ILE A 340 18.44 -5.65 5.07
CA ILE A 340 19.51 -4.86 4.45
C ILE A 340 20.83 -5.44 4.94
N PRO A 341 21.74 -5.87 4.03
CA PRO A 341 23.06 -6.38 4.39
C PRO A 341 23.80 -5.43 5.35
N ASP A 342 24.61 -5.98 6.25
CA ASP A 342 25.32 -5.12 7.20
C ASP A 342 26.26 -4.16 6.47
N ARG A 343 26.29 -2.90 6.91
CA ARG A 343 26.99 -1.77 6.25
C ARG A 343 26.58 -1.51 4.78
N GLY A 344 25.61 -2.27 4.25
CA GLY A 344 25.09 -2.16 2.89
C GLY A 344 23.92 -1.20 2.74
N VAL A 345 23.33 -1.24 1.55
CA VAL A 345 22.14 -0.47 1.13
C VAL A 345 21.02 -1.45 0.76
N ALA A 346 19.80 -0.96 0.55
CA ALA A 346 18.70 -1.79 0.06
C ALA A 346 19.03 -2.41 -1.32
N ASP A 347 18.47 -3.58 -1.60
CA ASP A 347 18.77 -4.35 -2.83
C ASP A 347 18.47 -3.57 -4.12
N SER A 348 17.48 -2.68 -4.07
CA SER A 348 17.22 -1.71 -5.12
C SER A 348 16.69 -0.39 -4.57
N PRO A 349 16.78 0.71 -5.34
CA PRO A 349 16.16 1.97 -4.98
C PRO A 349 14.63 1.89 -4.85
N GLU A 350 13.97 1.06 -5.65
CA GLU A 350 12.51 0.81 -5.59
C GLU A 350 12.14 0.09 -4.29
N ALA A 351 12.98 -0.83 -3.82
CA ALA A 351 12.78 -1.51 -2.53
C ALA A 351 12.92 -0.55 -1.35
N LEU A 352 13.93 0.34 -1.38
CA LEU A 352 14.08 1.41 -0.39
C LEU A 352 12.87 2.34 -0.40
N ASP A 353 12.38 2.67 -1.59
CA ASP A 353 11.24 3.56 -1.75
C ASP A 353 9.92 2.97 -1.25
N GLY A 354 9.66 1.70 -1.55
CA GLY A 354 8.51 0.96 -1.04
C GLY A 354 8.51 0.93 0.49
N LEU A 355 9.67 0.66 1.11
CA LEU A 355 9.82 0.72 2.57
C LEU A 355 9.52 2.12 3.12
N VAL A 356 10.11 3.16 2.54
CA VAL A 356 9.94 4.55 2.99
C VAL A 356 8.48 4.99 2.85
N SER A 357 7.81 4.59 1.78
CA SER A 357 6.39 4.89 1.53
C SER A 357 5.49 4.26 2.59
N GLU A 358 5.71 2.97 2.92
CA GLU A 358 4.95 2.28 3.97
C GLU A 358 5.20 2.89 5.37
N LEU A 359 6.46 3.22 5.69
CA LEU A 359 6.77 3.89 6.96
C LEU A 359 6.16 5.29 7.03
N SER A 360 6.18 6.04 5.92
CA SER A 360 5.58 7.37 5.84
C SER A 360 4.08 7.30 6.09
N ARG A 361 3.40 6.37 5.43
CA ARG A 361 1.96 6.13 5.60
C ARG A 361 1.63 5.82 7.06
N ARG A 362 2.33 4.86 7.69
CA ARG A 362 2.12 4.51 9.12
C ARG A 362 2.33 5.70 10.07
N ALA A 363 3.37 6.49 9.84
CA ALA A 363 3.64 7.67 10.65
C ALA A 363 2.55 8.75 10.48
N LEU A 364 2.07 8.97 9.25
CA LEU A 364 0.99 9.90 8.96
C LEU A 364 -0.37 9.41 9.52
N ASP A 365 -0.58 8.11 9.61
CA ASP A 365 -1.74 7.46 10.26
C ASP A 365 -1.66 7.49 11.80
N GLY A 366 -0.68 8.21 12.35
CA GLY A 366 -0.50 8.44 13.77
C GLY A 366 0.19 7.29 14.52
N GLN A 367 0.74 6.30 13.83
CA GLN A 367 1.52 5.26 14.49
C GLN A 367 2.87 5.81 14.97
N VAL A 368 3.33 5.33 16.12
CA VAL A 368 4.68 5.59 16.62
C VAL A 368 5.61 4.52 16.09
N LEU A 369 6.64 4.94 15.35
CA LEU A 369 7.60 4.04 14.72
C LEU A 369 8.87 3.93 15.56
N TYR A 370 9.41 2.72 15.66
CA TYR A 370 10.75 2.46 16.17
C TYR A 370 11.59 1.79 15.09
N ILE A 371 12.54 2.53 14.52
CA ILE A 371 13.43 2.05 13.46
C ILE A 371 14.78 1.72 14.07
N HIS A 372 15.24 0.49 13.89
CA HIS A 372 16.53 0.05 14.39
C HIS A 372 17.26 -0.87 13.42
N CYS A 373 18.57 -0.94 13.62
CA CYS A 373 19.44 -2.00 13.15
C CYS A 373 20.26 -2.42 14.37
N TRP A 374 21.39 -3.11 14.19
CA TRP A 374 22.20 -3.46 15.37
C TRP A 374 22.65 -2.22 16.17
N GLY A 375 23.42 -1.33 15.54
CA GLY A 375 23.97 -0.13 16.19
C GLY A 375 23.08 1.11 16.09
N GLY A 376 21.95 1.04 15.39
CA GLY A 376 21.05 2.19 15.23
C GLY A 376 21.65 3.39 14.49
N ARG A 377 22.68 3.18 13.65
CA ARG A 377 23.43 4.26 12.98
C ARG A 377 23.48 4.15 11.46
N GLY A 378 23.81 2.98 10.90
CA GLY A 378 24.02 2.81 9.46
C GLY A 378 22.70 2.74 8.69
N ARG A 379 22.19 1.51 8.56
CA ARG A 379 20.90 1.21 7.92
C ARG A 379 19.73 2.02 8.50
N THR A 380 19.69 2.14 9.82
CA THR A 380 18.71 2.99 10.52
C THR A 380 18.78 4.43 10.04
N GLY A 381 19.99 5.00 9.95
CA GLY A 381 20.17 6.38 9.53
C GLY A 381 19.78 6.61 8.07
N MET A 382 20.11 5.65 7.20
CA MET A 382 19.73 5.69 5.78
C MET A 382 18.22 5.73 5.61
N VAL A 383 17.50 4.76 6.20
CA VAL A 383 16.03 4.69 6.11
C VAL A 383 15.38 5.91 6.78
N ALA A 384 15.90 6.34 7.93
CA ALA A 384 15.41 7.50 8.67
C ALA A 384 15.54 8.81 7.87
N ALA A 385 16.65 9.01 7.15
CA ALA A 385 16.87 10.21 6.35
C ALA A 385 15.88 10.28 5.17
N CYS A 386 15.68 9.17 4.45
CA CYS A 386 14.67 9.11 3.38
C CYS A 386 13.24 9.33 3.94
N LEU A 387 12.92 8.71 5.10
CA LEU A 387 11.64 8.91 5.76
C LEU A 387 11.39 10.38 6.13
N LEU A 388 12.39 11.09 6.66
CA LEU A 388 12.27 12.53 6.93
C LEU A 388 11.93 13.33 5.66
N GLY A 389 12.59 13.03 4.54
CA GLY A 389 12.31 13.67 3.25
C GLY A 389 10.92 13.40 2.70
N SER A 390 10.36 12.24 3.02
CA SER A 390 8.98 11.86 2.66
C SER A 390 7.95 12.59 3.53
N LEU A 391 8.18 12.64 4.85
CA LEU A 391 7.30 13.27 5.83
C LEU A 391 7.31 14.81 5.74
N TYR A 392 8.46 15.42 5.47
CA TYR A 392 8.64 16.87 5.42
C TYR A 392 9.18 17.29 4.04
N ARG A 393 8.27 17.73 3.17
CA ARG A 393 8.60 18.08 1.77
C ARG A 393 9.58 19.25 1.62
N TYR A 394 9.73 20.09 2.65
CA TYR A 394 10.70 21.18 2.66
C TYR A 394 12.12 20.74 3.08
N VAL A 395 12.28 19.59 3.74
CA VAL A 395 13.59 19.09 4.18
C VAL A 395 14.31 18.48 2.97
N GLY A 396 15.52 18.95 2.68
CA GLY A 396 16.39 18.41 1.63
C GLY A 396 17.26 17.25 2.09
N ALA A 397 17.99 16.60 1.15
CA ALA A 397 18.82 15.44 1.44
C ALA A 397 19.90 15.73 2.51
N GLU A 398 20.63 16.82 2.37
CA GLU A 398 21.71 17.19 3.31
C GLU A 398 21.17 17.52 4.71
N GLU A 399 20.02 18.23 4.78
CA GLU A 399 19.39 18.51 6.07
C GLU A 399 18.88 17.22 6.73
N ALA A 400 18.29 16.29 5.96
CA ALA A 400 17.85 15.00 6.49
C ALA A 400 19.03 14.18 7.07
N LEU A 401 20.16 14.15 6.35
CA LEU A 401 21.40 13.52 6.81
C LEU A 401 21.92 14.18 8.10
N GLN A 402 21.93 15.51 8.16
CA GLN A 402 22.33 16.25 9.36
C GLN A 402 21.42 15.98 10.56
N ARG A 403 20.10 15.92 10.36
CA ARG A 403 19.10 15.61 11.41
C ARG A 403 19.32 14.21 12.00
N VAL A 404 19.52 13.23 11.13
CA VAL A 404 19.82 11.85 11.55
C VAL A 404 21.15 11.78 12.30
N GLN A 405 22.20 12.44 11.81
CA GLN A 405 23.49 12.53 12.47
C GLN A 405 23.36 13.18 13.85
N ARG A 406 22.59 14.26 13.97
CA ARG A 406 22.38 14.96 15.24
C ARG A 406 21.67 14.08 16.25
N CYS A 407 20.65 13.32 15.82
CA CYS A 407 20.00 12.32 16.65
C CYS A 407 21.00 11.25 17.14
N LEU A 408 21.90 10.75 16.27
CA LEU A 408 22.98 9.85 16.69
C LEU A 408 23.88 10.47 17.75
N SER A 409 24.32 11.70 17.54
CA SER A 409 25.24 12.37 18.46
C SER A 409 24.69 12.57 19.87
N LEU A 410 23.36 12.56 20.07
CA LEU A 410 22.74 12.60 21.40
C LEU A 410 22.96 11.33 22.23
N ARG A 411 23.17 10.18 21.57
CA ARG A 411 23.39 8.88 22.25
C ARG A 411 24.81 8.34 22.09
N GLU A 412 25.51 8.74 21.04
CA GLU A 412 26.84 8.23 20.71
C GLU A 412 27.69 9.27 19.96
N ALA A 413 28.60 9.91 20.69
CA ALA A 413 29.52 10.89 20.13
C ALA A 413 30.61 10.24 19.25
N GLY A 414 31.08 10.96 18.22
CA GLY A 414 32.18 10.53 17.37
C GLY A 414 31.84 9.46 16.31
N CYS A 415 30.59 8.99 16.26
CA CYS A 415 30.11 8.07 15.23
C CYS A 415 29.34 8.78 14.12
N ARG A 416 29.37 8.20 12.91
CA ARG A 416 28.66 8.70 11.72
C ARG A 416 27.33 7.97 11.49
N SER A 417 26.31 8.70 11.04
CA SER A 417 25.04 8.18 10.55
C SER A 417 24.58 8.93 9.30
N PRO A 418 24.26 8.24 8.18
CA PRO A 418 24.53 6.83 7.91
C PRO A 418 26.02 6.46 8.02
N GLU A 419 26.32 5.17 8.16
CA GLU A 419 27.66 4.70 8.55
C GLU A 419 28.63 4.66 7.37
N THR A 420 28.14 4.34 6.18
CA THR A 420 28.95 4.20 4.96
C THR A 420 28.62 5.26 3.92
N GLU A 421 29.58 5.59 3.05
CA GLU A 421 29.34 6.54 1.97
C GLU A 421 28.28 6.03 0.98
N ALA A 422 28.23 4.72 0.74
CA ALA A 422 27.20 4.10 -0.08
C ALA A 422 25.77 4.35 0.48
N GLN A 423 25.60 4.31 1.80
CA GLN A 423 24.32 4.63 2.44
C GLN A 423 23.98 6.12 2.30
N VAL A 424 24.97 7.00 2.41
CA VAL A 424 24.77 8.45 2.20
C VAL A 424 24.36 8.75 0.76
N GLU A 425 25.03 8.12 -0.21
CA GLU A 425 24.68 8.30 -1.62
C GLU A 425 23.31 7.70 -1.94
N ALA A 426 22.95 6.56 -1.35
CA ALA A 426 21.61 6.00 -1.50
C ALA A 426 20.50 6.96 -1.03
N VAL A 427 20.74 7.72 0.05
CA VAL A 427 19.83 8.79 0.49
C VAL A 427 19.75 9.89 -0.58
N ARG A 428 20.89 10.40 -1.04
CA ARG A 428 20.93 11.47 -2.05
C ARG A 428 20.22 11.07 -3.35
N GLU A 429 20.49 9.87 -3.84
CA GLU A 429 19.84 9.31 -5.02
C GLU A 429 18.33 9.14 -4.82
N TRP A 430 17.89 8.67 -3.64
CA TRP A 430 16.46 8.59 -3.33
C TRP A 430 15.78 9.97 -3.41
N PHE A 431 16.41 11.02 -2.85
CA PHE A 431 15.90 12.39 -2.94
C PHE A 431 15.84 12.91 -4.37
N LYS A 432 16.90 12.70 -5.19
CA LYS A 432 16.91 13.09 -6.61
C LYS A 432 15.77 12.44 -7.39
N ARG A 433 15.49 11.16 -7.14
CA ARG A 433 14.40 10.43 -7.83
C ARG A 433 13.01 10.90 -7.40
N LYS A 434 12.85 11.39 -6.17
CA LYS A 434 11.57 11.90 -5.66
C LYS A 434 11.34 13.39 -5.92
N ARG A 435 12.38 14.13 -6.24
CA ARG A 435 12.36 15.57 -6.49
C ARG A 435 13.27 15.89 -7.69
N PRO A 436 12.85 15.47 -8.90
CA PRO A 436 13.63 15.68 -10.12
C PRO A 436 13.84 17.17 -10.44
#